data_AF-A0A1I0QSG6-F1
#
_entry.id   AF-A0A1I0QSG6-F1
#
_cell.length_a   1.000
_cell.length_b   1.000
_cell.length_c   1.000
_cell.angle_alpha   90.00
_cell.angle_beta   90.00
_cell.angle_gamma   90.00
#
_symmetry.space_group_name_H-M   'P 1'
#
loop_
_entity.id
_entity.type
_entity.pdbx_description
1 polymer ?
#
loop_
_entity_poly.entity_id
_entity_poly.type
_entity_poly.pdbx_seq_one_letter_code
_entity_poly.pdbx_strand_id
1 'polypeptide(L)'
;MPVCDHCGEEHSLPGSYMSHVLTCAGGNGTAPPKESVEVAEPTPDGDANGSTVPTAELDAEDAAAPTLDGHVQRVVSEQLSAVESEIERVSADLEELEKFATISLGERRLSQTEENLSEFSTSLTELSERTLEKVTDLEARLELQEIVLATVLEALAEADVEADVSAIRDYQRDHVVTEQSSSERLETAIDAVES
;
A
#
# COMPACT_ATOMS: atom_id res chain seq x y z
N MET A 1 -32.50 -9.50 7.07
CA MET A 1 -31.41 -8.54 6.83
C MET A 1 -30.31 -9.27 6.10
N PRO A 2 -29.66 -8.71 5.06
CA PRO A 2 -28.53 -9.37 4.43
C PRO A 2 -27.40 -9.57 5.45
N VAL A 3 -26.86 -10.78 5.49
CA VAL A 3 -25.78 -11.20 6.40
C VAL A 3 -24.54 -11.47 5.57
N CYS A 4 -23.40 -10.93 5.97
CA CYS A 4 -22.15 -11.17 5.26
C CYS A 4 -21.70 -12.62 5.50
N ASP A 5 -21.60 -13.42 4.43
CA ASP A 5 -21.18 -14.83 4.51
C ASP A 5 -19.78 -15.01 5.08
N HIS A 6 -18.95 -13.96 5.06
CA HIS A 6 -17.57 -14.04 5.51
C HIS A 6 -17.37 -13.76 7.01
N CYS A 7 -18.14 -12.86 7.62
CA CYS A 7 -18.01 -12.47 9.04
C CYS A 7 -19.28 -12.69 9.88
N GLY A 8 -20.43 -12.96 9.24
CA GLY A 8 -21.71 -13.17 9.93
C GLY A 8 -22.40 -11.89 10.44
N GLU A 9 -21.94 -10.69 10.06
CA GLU A 9 -22.58 -9.44 10.48
C GLU A 9 -23.86 -9.16 9.69
N GLU A 10 -24.93 -8.80 10.42
CA GLU A 10 -26.22 -8.42 9.85
C GLU A 10 -26.23 -6.92 9.53
N HIS A 11 -26.65 -6.58 8.30
CA HIS A 11 -26.74 -5.19 7.88
C HIS A 11 -28.18 -4.78 7.55
N SER A 12 -28.65 -3.71 8.18
CA SER A 12 -30.04 -3.24 8.05
C SER A 12 -30.32 -2.55 6.70
N LEU A 13 -29.30 -2.17 5.93
CA LEU A 13 -29.44 -1.42 4.67
C LEU A 13 -28.58 -2.04 3.55
N PRO A 14 -29.08 -2.12 2.31
CA PRO A 14 -28.37 -2.75 1.19
C PRO A 14 -27.06 -2.04 0.83
N GLY A 15 -26.95 -0.72 1.07
CA GLY A 15 -25.72 0.04 0.81
C GLY A 15 -24.58 -0.27 1.78
N SER A 16 -24.88 -0.51 3.07
CA SER A 16 -23.84 -0.85 4.06
C SER A 16 -23.32 -2.28 3.86
N TYR A 17 -24.19 -3.18 3.38
CA TYR A 17 -23.83 -4.55 3.05
C TYR A 17 -22.76 -4.63 1.94
N MET A 18 -22.96 -3.89 0.84
CA MET A 18 -22.01 -3.90 -0.30
C MET A 18 -20.63 -3.34 0.06
N SER A 19 -20.57 -2.24 0.84
CA SER A 19 -19.31 -1.69 1.33
C SER A 19 -18.57 -2.66 2.26
N HIS A 20 -19.31 -3.36 3.12
CA HIS A 20 -18.75 -4.34 4.04
C HIS A 20 -18.25 -5.60 3.31
N VAL A 21 -18.99 -6.14 2.33
CA VAL A 21 -18.56 -7.32 1.56
C VAL A 21 -17.25 -7.05 0.80
N LEU A 22 -17.09 -5.85 0.22
CA LEU A 22 -15.87 -5.46 -0.52
C LEU A 22 -14.63 -5.35 0.37
N THR A 23 -14.81 -4.95 1.63
CA THR A 23 -13.72 -4.83 2.61
C THR A 23 -13.44 -6.14 3.34
N CYS A 24 -14.49 -6.89 3.67
CA CYS A 24 -14.40 -8.18 4.35
C CYS A 24 -13.66 -9.21 3.49
N ALA A 25 -13.99 -9.33 2.19
CA ALA A 25 -13.36 -10.29 1.28
C ALA A 25 -11.86 -10.02 0.98
N GLY A 26 -11.36 -8.82 1.30
CA GLY A 26 -9.95 -8.45 1.12
C GLY A 26 -9.03 -8.78 2.31
N GLY A 27 -9.60 -9.25 3.43
CA GLY A 27 -8.86 -9.62 4.64
C GLY A 27 -8.58 -11.12 4.68
N ASN A 28 -7.32 -11.52 4.52
CA ASN A 28 -6.89 -12.91 4.77
C ASN A 28 -7.18 -13.32 6.23
N GLY A 29 -8.03 -14.33 6.46
CA GLY A 29 -8.10 -15.01 7.75
C GLY A 29 -9.33 -15.88 8.04
N THR A 30 -9.31 -17.12 7.54
CA THR A 30 -9.89 -18.35 8.17
C THR A 30 -11.35 -18.34 8.68
N ALA A 31 -12.26 -18.99 7.94
CA ALA A 31 -13.41 -19.71 8.51
C ALA A 31 -13.77 -20.95 7.64
N PRO A 32 -14.19 -22.08 8.24
CA PRO A 32 -14.27 -23.39 7.56
C PRO A 32 -15.52 -23.54 6.69
N PRO A 33 -15.52 -24.45 5.70
CA PRO A 33 -16.66 -24.63 4.81
C PRO A 33 -17.79 -25.28 5.58
N LYS A 34 -18.99 -24.68 5.56
CA LYS A 34 -20.21 -25.38 5.96
C LYS A 34 -21.01 -25.79 4.74
N GLU A 35 -21.36 -27.06 4.83
CA GLU A 35 -22.03 -27.97 3.92
C GLU A 35 -23.43 -27.49 3.49
N SER A 36 -23.79 -27.93 2.29
CA SER A 36 -25.01 -27.73 1.49
C SER A 36 -26.37 -27.98 2.17
N VAL A 37 -27.45 -27.62 1.44
CA VAL A 37 -28.87 -28.09 1.47
C VAL A 37 -29.83 -26.88 1.64
N GLU A 38 -30.90 -26.62 0.88
CA GLU A 38 -31.66 -27.33 -0.16
C GLU A 38 -32.49 -26.31 -0.98
N VAL A 39 -32.94 -26.76 -2.15
CA VAL A 39 -33.84 -26.07 -3.09
C VAL A 39 -35.27 -25.99 -2.52
N ALA A 40 -35.94 -24.85 -2.68
CA ALA A 40 -37.40 -24.79 -2.77
C ALA A 40 -37.87 -23.62 -3.65
N GLU A 41 -38.79 -23.97 -4.55
CA GLU A 41 -39.37 -23.22 -5.67
C GLU A 41 -40.29 -22.04 -5.30
N PRO A 42 -40.69 -21.20 -6.29
CA PRO A 42 -41.49 -20.00 -6.07
C PRO A 42 -43.00 -20.30 -6.09
N THR A 43 -43.79 -19.54 -5.32
CA THR A 43 -45.22 -19.37 -5.62
C THR A 43 -45.70 -17.92 -5.42
N PRO A 44 -46.57 -17.43 -6.31
CA PRO A 44 -47.20 -16.11 -6.30
C PRO A 44 -48.57 -16.13 -5.58
N ASP A 45 -49.00 -15.00 -5.03
CA ASP A 45 -50.40 -14.62 -4.76
C ASP A 45 -50.37 -13.12 -4.37
N GLY A 46 -50.98 -12.20 -5.14
CA GLY A 46 -52.37 -11.76 -4.98
C GLY A 46 -52.45 -10.67 -3.88
N ASP A 47 -52.99 -9.47 -4.01
CA ASP A 47 -53.96 -8.91 -4.94
C ASP A 47 -53.97 -7.37 -4.83
N ALA A 48 -54.42 -6.73 -5.92
CA ALA A 48 -55.24 -5.52 -6.01
C ALA A 48 -54.84 -4.24 -5.25
N ASN A 49 -54.74 -3.11 -5.96
CA ASN A 49 -55.86 -2.17 -6.11
C ASN A 49 -55.37 -0.83 -6.73
N GLY A 50 -56.19 -0.21 -7.59
CA GLY A 50 -56.07 1.23 -7.87
C GLY A 50 -55.62 1.65 -9.27
N SER A 51 -56.32 1.16 -10.31
CA SER A 51 -56.37 1.82 -11.60
C SER A 51 -57.09 3.18 -11.48
N THR A 52 -56.37 4.28 -11.62
CA THR A 52 -56.95 5.59 -11.96
C THR A 52 -56.32 6.10 -13.25
N VAL A 53 -57.03 5.83 -14.35
CA VAL A 53 -56.84 6.49 -15.65
C VAL A 53 -57.49 7.88 -15.54
N PRO A 54 -56.77 8.99 -15.75
CA PRO A 54 -57.42 10.27 -15.98
C PRO A 54 -57.76 10.37 -17.47
N THR A 55 -59.04 10.19 -17.80
CA THR A 55 -59.61 10.67 -19.07
C THR A 55 -59.57 12.19 -19.07
N ALA A 56 -58.59 12.76 -19.76
CA ALA A 56 -58.62 14.16 -20.18
C ALA A 56 -59.41 14.25 -21.49
N GLU A 57 -60.57 14.91 -21.42
CA GLU A 57 -61.27 15.42 -22.60
C GLU A 57 -60.33 16.40 -23.30
N LEU A 58 -59.97 16.11 -24.56
CA LEU A 58 -59.30 17.05 -25.45
C LEU A 58 -60.32 17.48 -26.50
N ASP A 59 -60.76 18.73 -26.34
CA ASP A 59 -61.49 19.51 -27.33
C ASP A 59 -60.78 19.44 -28.69
N ALA A 60 -61.59 19.22 -29.73
CA ALA A 60 -61.15 19.10 -31.10
C ALA A 60 -60.94 20.48 -31.73
N GLU A 61 -59.69 20.83 -32.04
CA GLU A 61 -59.35 21.74 -33.14
C GLU A 61 -58.11 21.24 -33.89
N ASP A 62 -58.35 20.80 -35.13
CA ASP A 62 -57.43 20.70 -36.28
C ASP A 62 -55.95 20.37 -36.04
N ALA A 63 -55.61 19.07 -36.00
CA ALA A 63 -54.32 18.59 -36.48
C ALA A 63 -54.46 17.11 -36.89
N ALA A 64 -53.92 16.75 -38.05
CA ALA A 64 -53.91 15.40 -38.59
C ALA A 64 -53.66 14.34 -37.51
N ALA A 65 -54.49 13.30 -37.48
CA ALA A 65 -54.32 12.17 -36.57
C ALA A 65 -52.85 11.70 -36.59
N PRO A 66 -52.17 11.57 -35.43
CA PRO A 66 -50.79 11.12 -35.41
C PRO A 66 -50.76 9.73 -36.04
N THR A 67 -50.03 9.59 -37.15
CA THR A 67 -49.80 8.29 -37.76
C THR A 67 -49.08 7.40 -36.76
N LEU A 68 -49.33 6.09 -36.80
CA LEU A 68 -48.65 5.11 -35.96
C LEU A 68 -47.11 5.29 -36.00
N ASP A 69 -46.57 5.63 -37.17
CA ASP A 69 -45.16 6.01 -37.35
C ASP A 69 -44.72 7.21 -36.51
N GLY A 70 -45.53 8.28 -36.45
CA GLY A 70 -45.23 9.44 -35.61
C GLY A 70 -45.22 9.11 -34.12
N HIS A 71 -46.06 8.16 -33.68
CA HIS A 71 -46.08 7.70 -32.29
C HIS A 71 -44.88 6.81 -31.97
N VAL A 72 -44.52 5.88 -32.86
CA VAL A 72 -43.33 5.03 -32.73
C VAL A 72 -42.07 5.89 -32.71
N GLN A 73 -41.94 6.85 -33.62
CA GLN A 73 -40.77 7.72 -33.69
C GLN A 73 -40.58 8.56 -32.42
N ARG A 74 -41.68 9.05 -31.84
CA ARG A 74 -41.66 9.77 -30.56
C ARG A 74 -41.18 8.88 -29.41
N VAL A 75 -41.74 7.69 -29.27
CA VAL A 75 -41.33 6.74 -28.20
C VAL A 75 -39.87 6.32 -28.37
N VAL A 76 -39.44 6.04 -29.60
CA VAL A 76 -38.03 5.71 -29.89
C VAL A 76 -37.12 6.88 -29.54
N SER A 77 -37.46 8.12 -29.90
CA SER A 77 -36.65 9.29 -29.55
C SER A 77 -36.57 9.54 -28.05
N GLU A 78 -37.67 9.30 -27.32
CA GLU A 78 -37.75 9.46 -25.87
C GLU A 78 -36.91 8.40 -25.15
N GLN A 79 -37.00 7.14 -25.59
CA GLN A 79 -36.15 6.07 -25.05
C GLN A 79 -34.68 6.27 -25.41
N LEU A 80 -34.36 6.74 -26.61
CA LEU A 80 -32.98 6.98 -27.02
C LEU A 80 -32.36 8.12 -26.22
N SER A 81 -33.12 9.20 -25.96
CA SER A 81 -32.69 10.28 -25.07
C SER A 81 -32.53 9.83 -23.61
N ALA A 82 -33.41 8.96 -23.12
CA ALA A 82 -33.27 8.39 -21.77
C ALA A 82 -32.02 7.51 -21.65
N VAL A 83 -31.74 6.69 -22.66
CA VAL A 83 -30.54 5.84 -22.71
C VAL A 83 -29.27 6.69 -22.83
N GLU A 84 -29.27 7.74 -23.65
CA GLU A 84 -28.14 8.68 -23.74
C GLU A 84 -27.85 9.35 -22.39
N SER A 85 -28.90 9.81 -21.69
CA SER A 85 -28.75 10.38 -20.36
C SER A 85 -28.24 9.38 -19.32
N GLU A 86 -28.67 8.13 -19.41
CA GLU A 86 -28.19 7.07 -18.52
C GLU A 86 -26.72 6.71 -18.82
N ILE A 87 -26.32 6.69 -20.10
CA ILE A 87 -24.93 6.49 -20.50
C ILE A 87 -24.05 7.63 -19.98
N GLU A 88 -24.48 8.88 -20.11
CA GLU A 88 -23.74 10.04 -19.57
C GLU A 88 -23.57 9.93 -18.06
N ARG A 89 -24.64 9.58 -17.34
CA ARG A 89 -24.61 9.40 -15.89
C ARG A 89 -23.66 8.27 -15.48
N VAL A 90 -23.76 7.11 -16.12
CA VAL A 90 -22.87 5.96 -15.83
C VAL A 90 -21.42 6.28 -16.18
N SER A 91 -21.19 7.06 -17.24
CA SER A 91 -19.83 7.48 -17.61
C SER A 91 -19.23 8.41 -16.54
N ALA A 92 -20.02 9.34 -16.01
CA ALA A 92 -19.59 10.19 -14.90
C ALA A 92 -19.31 9.39 -13.62
N ASP A 93 -20.17 8.41 -13.29
CA ASP A 93 -19.97 7.52 -12.14
C ASP A 93 -18.67 6.68 -12.30
N LEU A 94 -18.36 6.23 -13.53
CA LEU A 94 -17.13 5.49 -13.82
C LEU A 94 -15.86 6.36 -13.68
N GLU A 95 -15.89 7.60 -14.16
CA GLU A 95 -14.76 8.54 -13.98
C GLU A 95 -14.52 8.82 -12.48
N GLU A 96 -15.59 8.96 -11.69
CA GLU A 96 -15.47 9.14 -10.25
C GLU A 96 -14.87 7.90 -9.56
N LEU A 97 -15.30 6.70 -9.96
CA LEU A 97 -14.74 5.43 -9.47
C LEU A 97 -13.26 5.26 -9.84
N GLU A 98 -12.86 5.62 -11.06
CA GLU A 98 -11.45 5.58 -11.49
C GLU A 98 -10.60 6.54 -10.64
N LYS A 99 -11.11 7.75 -10.39
CA LYS A 99 -10.46 8.73 -9.54
C LYS A 99 -10.33 8.22 -8.10
N PHE A 100 -11.39 7.62 -7.55
CA PHE A 100 -11.36 7.03 -6.22
C PHE A 100 -10.33 5.90 -6.14
N ALA A 101 -10.35 4.96 -7.10
CA ALA A 101 -9.39 3.86 -7.16
C ALA A 101 -7.94 4.36 -7.26
N THR A 102 -7.69 5.39 -8.07
CA THR A 102 -6.37 6.00 -8.22
C THR A 102 -5.91 6.66 -6.92
N ILE A 103 -6.78 7.41 -6.25
CA ILE A 103 -6.47 8.06 -4.98
C ILE A 103 -6.21 7.01 -3.90
N SER A 104 -7.08 6.01 -3.75
CA SER A 104 -6.92 4.96 -2.73
C SER A 104 -5.70 4.07 -2.95
N LEU A 105 -5.39 3.72 -4.21
CA LEU A 105 -4.16 2.99 -4.53
C LEU A 105 -2.91 3.84 -4.29
N GLY A 106 -2.98 5.13 -4.61
CA GLY A 106 -1.91 6.10 -4.33
C GLY A 106 -1.66 6.23 -2.83
N GLU A 107 -2.71 6.42 -2.04
CA GLU A 107 -2.65 6.55 -0.58
C GLU A 107 -2.10 5.27 0.06
N ARG A 108 -2.56 4.09 -0.37
CA ARG A 108 -2.02 2.81 0.13
C ARG A 108 -0.53 2.65 -0.14
N ARG A 109 -0.06 3.02 -1.34
CA ARG A 109 1.37 2.99 -1.67
C ARG A 109 2.16 4.00 -0.86
N LEU A 110 1.60 5.19 -0.63
CA LEU A 110 2.21 6.24 0.17
C LEU A 110 2.34 5.78 1.62
N SER A 111 1.28 5.27 2.25
CA SER A 111 1.33 4.75 3.62
C SER A 111 2.34 3.61 3.77
N GLN A 112 2.40 2.69 2.80
CA GLN A 112 3.40 1.61 2.82
C GLN A 112 4.84 2.16 2.71
N THR A 113 5.04 3.22 1.92
CA THR A 113 6.35 3.87 1.79
C THR A 113 6.73 4.60 3.08
N GLU A 114 5.79 5.27 3.73
CA GLU A 114 6.00 5.94 5.02
C GLU A 114 6.34 4.95 6.12
N GLU A 115 5.64 3.81 6.19
CA GLU A 115 5.94 2.72 7.13
C GLU A 115 7.36 2.18 6.91
N ASN A 116 7.72 1.84 5.67
CA ASN A 116 9.06 1.37 5.33
C ASN A 116 10.14 2.42 5.66
N LEU A 117 9.88 3.71 5.43
CA LEU A 117 10.83 4.78 5.72
C LEU A 117 10.99 4.97 7.24
N SER A 118 9.91 4.83 8.00
CA SER A 118 9.95 4.82 9.47
C SER A 118 10.78 3.65 9.99
N GLU A 119 10.55 2.43 9.50
CA GLU A 119 11.33 1.25 9.88
C GLU A 119 12.82 1.40 9.51
N PHE A 120 13.10 1.90 8.31
CA PHE A 120 14.47 2.15 7.86
C PHE A 120 15.17 3.20 8.73
N SER A 121 14.46 4.28 9.11
CA SER A 121 14.97 5.29 10.04
C SER A 121 15.31 4.68 11.40
N THR A 122 14.42 3.84 11.95
CA THR A 122 14.68 3.10 13.20
C THR A 122 15.91 2.19 13.07
N SER A 123 16.06 1.48 11.94
CA SER A 123 17.23 0.63 11.70
C SER A 123 18.53 1.42 11.61
N LEU A 124 18.52 2.62 10.98
CA LEU A 124 19.69 3.50 10.96
C LEU A 124 20.05 4.01 12.35
N THR A 125 19.06 4.33 13.19
CA THR A 125 19.29 4.72 14.58
C THR A 125 19.90 3.56 15.36
N GLU A 126 19.34 2.36 15.30
CA GLU A 126 19.89 1.18 15.98
C GLU A 126 21.31 0.84 15.48
N LEU A 127 21.55 0.94 14.18
CA LEU A 127 22.87 0.73 13.60
C LEU A 127 23.87 1.78 14.10
N SER A 128 23.46 3.05 14.18
CA SER A 128 24.28 4.14 14.72
C SER A 128 24.62 3.89 16.19
N GLU A 129 23.62 3.58 17.02
CA GLU A 129 23.82 3.26 18.43
C GLU A 129 24.78 2.08 18.63
N ARG A 130 24.57 0.99 17.88
CA ARG A 130 25.45 -0.19 17.93
C ARG A 130 26.86 0.11 17.43
N THR A 131 27.00 0.98 16.44
CA THR A 131 28.32 1.38 15.91
C THR A 131 29.04 2.24 16.93
N LEU A 132 28.37 3.20 17.56
CA LEU A 132 28.92 4.02 18.62
C LEU A 132 29.35 3.16 19.82
N GLU A 133 28.50 2.24 20.26
CA GLU A 133 28.82 1.31 21.35
C GLU A 133 30.08 0.47 21.04
N LYS A 134 30.18 -0.08 19.82
CA LYS A 134 31.35 -0.82 19.38
C LYS A 134 32.61 0.05 19.31
N VAL A 135 32.50 1.29 18.85
CA VAL A 135 33.64 2.22 18.82
C VAL A 135 34.11 2.49 20.24
N THR A 136 33.20 2.76 21.18
CA THR A 136 33.56 2.98 22.58
C THR A 136 34.19 1.73 23.23
N ASP A 137 33.70 0.52 22.94
CA ASP A 137 34.35 -0.72 23.41
C ASP A 137 35.76 -0.87 22.84
N LEU A 138 35.94 -0.60 21.55
CA LEU A 138 37.26 -0.65 20.91
C LEU A 138 38.22 0.39 21.48
N GLU A 139 37.75 1.60 21.74
CA GLU A 139 38.54 2.66 22.38
C GLU A 139 39.00 2.25 23.78
N ALA A 140 38.09 1.71 24.61
CA ALA A 140 38.44 1.24 25.96
C ALA A 140 39.46 0.08 25.93
N ARG A 141 39.33 -0.83 24.95
CA ARG A 141 40.28 -1.94 24.78
C ARG A 141 41.64 -1.44 24.25
N LEU A 142 41.64 -0.46 23.37
CA LEU A 142 42.86 0.16 22.86
C LEU A 142 43.59 0.91 23.98
N GLU A 143 42.90 1.71 24.78
CA GLU A 143 43.48 2.42 25.92
C GLU A 143 44.12 1.44 26.92
N LEU A 144 43.43 0.33 27.22
CA LEU A 144 43.99 -0.71 28.09
C LEU A 144 45.23 -1.37 27.47
N GLN A 145 45.21 -1.66 26.17
CA GLN A 145 46.36 -2.22 25.47
C GLN A 145 47.54 -1.24 25.41
N GLU A 146 47.28 0.04 25.24
CA GLU A 146 48.31 1.09 25.25
C GLU A 146 49.01 1.15 26.60
N ILE A 147 48.26 1.14 27.71
CA ILE A 147 48.83 1.11 29.06
C ILE A 147 49.63 -0.16 29.30
N VAL A 148 49.11 -1.32 28.89
CA VAL A 148 49.83 -2.60 29.04
C VAL A 148 51.11 -2.61 28.20
N LEU A 149 51.09 -2.12 26.97
CA LEU A 149 52.27 -2.03 26.13
C LEU A 149 53.30 -1.05 26.72
N ALA A 150 52.86 0.11 27.20
CA ALA A 150 53.74 1.09 27.84
C ALA A 150 54.43 0.49 29.08
N THR A 151 53.68 -0.20 29.94
CA THR A 151 54.24 -0.85 31.15
C THR A 151 55.18 -2.00 30.81
N VAL A 152 54.88 -2.79 29.77
CA VAL A 152 55.79 -3.85 29.27
C VAL A 152 57.07 -3.24 28.70
N LEU A 153 56.98 -2.16 27.92
CA LEU A 153 58.16 -1.47 27.39
C LEU A 153 59.02 -0.87 28.52
N GLU A 154 58.40 -0.30 29.55
CA GLU A 154 59.11 0.23 30.72
C GLU A 154 59.84 -0.89 31.48
N ALA A 155 59.18 -2.04 31.70
CA ALA A 155 59.80 -3.19 32.35
C ALA A 155 60.95 -3.81 31.54
N LEU A 156 60.82 -3.86 30.20
CA LEU A 156 61.88 -4.34 29.31
C LEU A 156 63.09 -3.39 29.31
N ALA A 157 62.84 -2.08 29.36
CA ALA A 157 63.91 -1.07 29.49
C ALA A 157 64.64 -1.17 30.83
N GLU A 158 63.93 -1.40 31.93
CA GLU A 158 64.55 -1.60 33.25
C GLU A 158 65.37 -2.90 33.32
N ALA A 159 64.95 -3.93 32.59
CA ALA A 159 65.66 -5.22 32.49
C ALA A 159 66.79 -5.24 31.45
N ASP A 160 67.03 -4.14 30.74
CA ASP A 160 68.02 -4.01 29.64
C ASP A 160 67.85 -5.09 28.54
N VAL A 161 66.59 -5.41 28.21
CA VAL A 161 66.24 -6.38 27.16
C VAL A 161 65.84 -5.64 25.89
N GLU A 162 66.61 -5.83 24.82
CA GLU A 162 66.30 -5.28 23.50
C GLU A 162 65.05 -5.94 22.91
N ALA A 163 63.98 -5.16 22.73
CA ALA A 163 62.74 -5.61 22.10
C ALA A 163 62.80 -5.43 20.57
N ASP A 164 62.52 -6.50 19.83
CA ASP A 164 62.41 -6.44 18.37
C ASP A 164 61.06 -5.87 17.93
N VAL A 165 61.08 -4.66 17.37
CA VAL A 165 59.91 -3.94 16.83
C VAL A 165 59.82 -4.01 15.30
N SER A 166 60.65 -4.83 14.64
CA SER A 166 60.67 -4.95 13.18
C SER A 166 59.31 -5.34 12.61
N ALA A 167 58.65 -6.34 13.19
CA ALA A 167 57.31 -6.79 12.78
C ALA A 167 56.22 -5.71 12.95
N ILE A 168 56.31 -4.89 14.00
CA ILE A 168 55.37 -3.76 14.22
C ILE A 168 55.60 -2.68 13.16
N ARG A 169 56.85 -2.42 12.81
CA ARG A 169 57.24 -1.44 11.79
C ARG A 169 56.85 -1.91 10.39
N ASP A 170 56.93 -3.21 10.11
CA ASP A 170 56.48 -3.80 8.86
C ASP A 170 54.94 -3.78 8.76
N TYR A 171 54.24 -4.13 9.84
CA TYR A 171 52.79 -4.00 9.91
C TYR A 171 52.31 -2.55 9.74
N GLN A 172 52.95 -1.57 10.39
CA GLN A 172 52.63 -0.14 10.20
C GLN A 172 52.85 0.30 8.76
N ARG A 173 53.88 -0.21 8.08
CA ARG A 173 54.17 0.09 6.67
C ARG A 173 53.12 -0.52 5.73
N ASP A 174 52.67 -1.73 6.02
CA ASP A 174 51.69 -2.46 5.20
C ASP A 174 50.23 -2.05 5.48
N HIS A 175 49.95 -1.36 6.60
CA HIS A 175 48.62 -0.89 7.00
C HIS A 175 48.50 0.65 7.09
N VAL A 176 49.30 1.41 6.34
CA VAL A 176 49.06 2.85 6.01
C VAL A 176 47.84 3.00 5.07
N VAL A 177 46.78 2.22 5.27
CA VAL A 177 45.51 2.40 4.56
C VAL A 177 44.72 3.51 5.26
N THR A 178 45.21 4.76 5.17
CA THR A 178 44.40 5.97 5.34
C THR A 178 45.09 7.21 4.72
N GLU A 179 45.68 7.12 3.53
CA GLU A 179 45.95 8.34 2.75
C GLU A 179 44.80 8.68 1.78
N GLN A 180 44.05 7.67 1.32
CA GLN A 180 42.82 7.90 0.56
C GLN A 180 41.62 8.02 1.49
N SER A 181 40.91 9.14 1.37
CA SER A 181 39.67 9.37 2.10
C SER A 181 38.60 8.33 1.70
N SER A 182 37.62 8.07 2.59
CA SER A 182 36.48 7.20 2.27
C SER A 182 35.75 7.62 0.99
N SER A 183 35.78 8.92 0.65
CA SER A 183 35.23 9.49 -0.58
C SER A 183 35.98 8.99 -1.82
N GLU A 184 37.31 8.98 -1.78
CA GLU A 184 38.17 8.59 -2.89
C GLU A 184 38.08 7.08 -3.17
N ARG A 185 37.85 6.29 -2.11
CA ARG A 185 37.57 4.85 -2.22
C ARG A 185 36.21 4.56 -2.87
N LEU A 186 35.21 5.37 -2.57
CA LEU A 186 33.88 5.26 -3.19
C LEU A 186 33.93 5.68 -4.66
N GLU A 187 34.61 6.77 -4.97
CA GLU A 187 34.80 7.26 -6.35
C GLU A 187 35.52 6.23 -7.21
N THR A 188 36.63 5.66 -6.72
CA THR A 188 37.35 4.59 -7.41
C THR A 188 36.49 3.33 -7.61
N ALA A 189 35.61 3.01 -6.66
CA ALA A 189 34.70 1.86 -6.77
C ALA A 189 33.57 2.11 -7.77
N ILE A 190 33.10 3.35 -7.90
CA ILE A 190 32.11 3.75 -8.90
C ILE A 190 32.73 3.70 -10.30
N ASP A 191 33.93 4.28 -10.48
CA ASP A 191 34.66 4.27 -11.75
C ASP A 191 34.98 2.85 -12.24
N ALA A 192 35.26 1.92 -11.32
CA ALA A 192 35.55 0.53 -11.64
C ALA A 192 34.30 -0.29 -12.05
N VAL A 193 33.10 0.17 -11.71
CA VAL A 193 31.82 -0.46 -12.10
C VAL A 193 31.29 0.13 -13.41
N GLU A 194 31.68 1.37 -13.74
CA GLU A 194 31.28 2.06 -14.98
C GLU A 194 32.19 1.76 -16.19
N SER A 195 33.33 1.07 -16.00
CA SER A 195 34.23 0.60 -17.08
C SER A 195 33.98 -0.86 -17.49
#